data_AF-A0A0D0D6Q4-F1
#
_entry.id   AF-A0A0D0D6Q4-F1
#
_cell.length_a   1.000
_cell.length_b   1.000
_cell.length_c   1.000
_cell.angle_alpha   90.00
_cell.angle_beta   90.00
_cell.angle_gamma   90.00
#
_symmetry.space_group_name_H-M   'P 1'
#
loop_
_entity.id
_entity.type
_entity.pdbx_description
1 polymer ?
#
loop_
_entity_poly.entity_id
_entity_poly.type
_entity_poly.pdbx_seq_one_letter_code
_entity_poly.pdbx_strand_id
1 'polypeptide(L)'
;LVLCAHDEMTVQANDAVDQYWVLEDQFQLQKKGTGCGIHRSDIICSTAGHMMDAGVSLDYGKNYQGYWTGKFFIKQLMEKIIPTFEMLHGPGYQALFLIGNSQGHSVYAQDALLASHMNVNPSGQQAHM
;
A
#
# COMPACT_ATOMS: atom_id res chain seq x y z
N LEU A 1 23.34 7.12 6.75
CA LEU A 1 21.91 6.85 6.96
C LEU A 1 21.12 7.67 5.96
N VAL A 2 20.19 7.06 5.22
CA VAL A 2 19.38 7.71 4.17
C VAL A 2 17.91 7.49 4.49
N LEU A 3 17.14 8.57 4.60
CA LEU A 3 15.70 8.48 4.85
C LEU A 3 14.96 8.06 3.58
N CYS A 4 14.07 7.08 3.72
CA CYS A 4 13.17 6.61 2.67
C CYS A 4 11.74 6.61 3.22
N ALA A 5 10.91 7.55 2.75
CA ALA A 5 9.53 7.70 3.16
C ALA A 5 8.60 6.94 2.22
N HIS A 6 7.82 6.01 2.76
CA HIS A 6 6.88 5.16 2.02
C HIS A 6 5.46 5.45 2.49
N ASP A 7 4.54 5.47 1.54
CA ASP A 7 3.10 5.63 1.80
C ASP A 7 2.29 5.05 0.65
N GLU A 8 0.98 4.94 0.87
CA GLU A 8 0.01 4.51 -0.11
C GLU A 8 -1.04 5.55 -0.42
N MET A 9 -1.54 5.52 -1.65
CA MET A 9 -2.66 6.32 -2.08
C MET A 9 -3.64 5.51 -2.94
N THR A 10 -4.89 5.96 -2.98
CA THR A 10 -5.88 5.46 -3.94
C THR A 10 -6.28 6.58 -4.88
N VAL A 11 -6.44 6.27 -6.16
CA VAL A 11 -7.01 7.18 -7.17
C VAL A 11 -8.20 6.48 -7.81
N GLN A 12 -9.32 7.19 -7.93
CA GLN A 12 -10.58 6.62 -8.42
C GLN A 12 -11.07 7.36 -9.66
N ALA A 13 -11.79 6.64 -10.52
CA ALA A 13 -12.28 7.16 -11.79
C ALA A 13 -13.23 8.36 -11.63
N ASN A 14 -13.94 8.45 -10.50
CA ASN A 14 -14.88 9.53 -10.21
C ASN A 14 -14.37 10.48 -9.10
N ASP A 15 -13.07 10.47 -8.77
CA ASP A 15 -12.47 11.45 -7.83
C ASP A 15 -12.34 12.86 -8.45
N ALA A 16 -12.56 13.00 -9.76
CA ALA A 16 -12.38 14.25 -10.46
C ALA A 16 -13.40 15.31 -10.02
N VAL A 17 -12.89 16.46 -9.58
CA VAL A 17 -13.63 17.73 -9.46
C VAL A 17 -13.59 18.44 -10.81
N ASP A 18 -14.15 17.78 -11.82
CA ASP A 18 -14.28 18.38 -13.14
C ASP A 18 -15.17 19.63 -13.07
N GLN A 19 -14.76 20.67 -13.78
CA GLN A 19 -15.59 21.85 -14.03
C GLN A 19 -16.37 21.63 -15.33
N TYR A 20 -17.67 21.87 -15.29
CA TYR A 20 -18.54 21.71 -16.44
C TYR A 20 -19.17 23.04 -16.83
N TRP A 21 -19.24 23.30 -18.14
CA TRP A 21 -20.06 24.38 -18.68
C TRP A 21 -21.46 23.82 -18.94
N VAL A 22 -22.43 24.32 -18.19
CA VAL A 22 -23.86 23.95 -18.31
C VAL A 22 -24.68 25.20 -18.57
N LEU A 23 -25.83 25.04 -19.22
CA LEU A 23 -26.81 26.13 -19.33
C LEU A 23 -27.38 26.47 -17.95
N GLU A 24 -27.95 27.66 -17.78
CA GLU A 24 -28.37 28.22 -16.49
C GLU A 24 -29.40 27.35 -15.74
N ASP A 25 -30.17 26.55 -16.49
CA ASP A 25 -31.21 25.62 -15.99
C ASP A 25 -30.77 24.14 -16.01
N GLN A 26 -29.49 23.86 -16.28
CA GLN A 26 -28.95 22.51 -16.37
C GLN A 26 -27.93 22.21 -15.27
N PHE A 27 -27.84 20.93 -14.91
CA PHE A 27 -26.87 20.42 -13.94
C PHE A 27 -26.19 19.18 -14.50
N GLN A 28 -24.86 19.11 -14.36
CA GLN A 28 -24.14 17.89 -14.67
C GLN A 28 -24.34 16.88 -13.54
N LEU A 29 -24.90 15.72 -13.87
CA LEU A 29 -25.04 14.62 -12.91
C LEU A 29 -23.69 13.92 -12.75
N GLN A 30 -23.15 13.95 -11.53
CA GLN A 30 -21.99 13.13 -11.16
C GLN A 30 -22.42 11.71 -10.83
N LYS A 31 -21.57 10.73 -11.17
CA LYS A 31 -21.77 9.34 -10.74
C LYS A 31 -21.60 9.28 -9.22
N LYS A 32 -22.61 8.73 -8.53
CA LYS A 32 -22.61 8.61 -7.06
C LYS A 32 -21.58 7.60 -6.52
N GLY A 33 -21.17 6.64 -7.35
CA GLY A 33 -20.16 5.64 -6.98
C GLY A 33 -18.74 6.15 -7.24
N THR A 34 -17.76 5.56 -6.57
CA THR A 34 -16.32 5.84 -6.74
C THR A 34 -15.77 5.41 -8.10
N GLY A 35 -16.40 4.42 -8.74
CA GLY A 35 -15.93 3.85 -9.99
C GLY A 35 -14.78 2.85 -9.78
N CYS A 36 -14.04 2.56 -10.85
CA CYS A 36 -12.80 1.79 -10.74
C CYS A 36 -11.74 2.62 -10.02
N GLY A 37 -10.83 1.96 -9.31
CA GLY A 37 -9.75 2.67 -8.64
C GLY A 37 -8.45 1.89 -8.62
N ILE A 38 -7.36 2.64 -8.55
CA ILE A 38 -5.99 2.15 -8.47
C ILE A 38 -5.48 2.47 -7.08
N HIS A 39 -4.96 1.46 -6.40
CA HIS A 39 -4.18 1.61 -5.18
C HIS A 39 -2.71 1.63 -5.59
N ARG A 40 -2.01 2.71 -5.27
CA ARG A 40 -0.60 2.93 -5.57
C ARG A 40 0.18 2.96 -4.28
N SER A 41 1.27 2.20 -4.24
CA SER A 41 2.25 2.23 -3.16
C SER A 41 3.60 2.62 -3.73
N ASP A 42 4.23 3.64 -3.15
CA ASP A 42 5.49 4.22 -3.63
C ASP A 42 6.41 4.63 -2.47
N ILE A 43 7.66 4.94 -2.80
CA ILE A 43 8.66 5.39 -1.84
C ILE A 43 9.50 6.55 -2.40
N ILE A 44 9.76 7.53 -1.53
CA ILE A 44 10.62 8.68 -1.82
C ILE A 44 11.88 8.58 -0.96
N CYS A 45 13.03 8.57 -1.63
CA CYS A 45 14.35 8.62 -1.04
C CYS A 45 14.81 10.07 -0.89
N SER A 46 15.33 10.43 0.28
CA SER A 46 15.82 11.78 0.59
C SER A 46 16.99 12.25 -0.30
N THR A 47 17.74 11.33 -0.90
CA THR A 47 18.91 11.62 -1.75
C THR A 47 18.63 11.41 -3.24
N ALA A 48 17.73 10.49 -3.59
CA ALA A 48 17.42 10.11 -4.98
C ALA A 48 16.03 10.53 -5.46
N GLY A 49 15.20 11.10 -4.58
CA GLY A 49 13.82 11.45 -4.89
C GLY A 49 12.94 10.20 -5.03
N HIS A 50 11.94 10.27 -5.92
CA HIS A 50 10.99 9.19 -6.14
C HIS A 50 11.65 7.96 -6.78
N MET A 51 11.57 6.81 -6.11
CA MET A 51 12.09 5.54 -6.61
C MET A 51 11.05 4.83 -7.49
N MET A 52 10.88 5.27 -8.74
CA MET A 52 9.80 4.83 -9.64
C MET A 52 9.71 3.30 -9.82
N ASP A 53 10.86 2.62 -9.93
CA ASP A 53 10.93 1.16 -10.12
C ASP A 53 10.49 0.38 -8.87
N ALA A 54 10.52 1.03 -7.71
CA ALA A 54 10.08 0.45 -6.45
C ALA A 54 8.55 0.41 -6.28
N GLY A 55 7.83 1.15 -7.13
CA GLY A 55 6.39 1.32 -7.02
C GLY A 55 5.56 0.09 -7.43
N VAL A 56 4.38 -0.02 -6.83
CA VAL A 56 3.40 -1.08 -7.10
C VAL A 56 2.01 -0.47 -7.24
N SER A 57 1.28 -0.92 -8.26
CA SER A 57 -0.12 -0.57 -8.49
C SER A 57 -1.01 -1.82 -8.40
N LEU A 58 -2.21 -1.65 -7.87
CA LEU A 58 -3.23 -2.67 -7.71
C LEU A 58 -4.58 -2.09 -8.12
N ASP A 59 -5.31 -2.74 -9.02
CA ASP A 59 -6.71 -2.43 -9.27
C ASP A 59 -7.52 -2.94 -8.08
N TYR A 60 -7.97 -2.02 -7.22
CA TYR A 60 -8.50 -2.40 -5.92
C TYR A 60 -10.02 -2.56 -5.92
N GLY A 61 -10.51 -3.42 -5.02
CA GLY A 61 -11.92 -3.66 -4.78
C GLY A 61 -12.30 -5.13 -4.84
N LYS A 62 -13.48 -5.44 -4.31
CA LYS A 62 -13.98 -6.82 -4.12
C LYS A 62 -14.04 -7.64 -5.42
N ASN A 63 -14.28 -6.98 -6.56
CA ASN A 63 -14.41 -7.61 -7.87
C ASN A 63 -13.14 -7.47 -8.73
N TYR A 64 -12.02 -7.03 -8.14
CA TYR A 64 -10.74 -6.83 -8.82
C TYR A 64 -9.65 -7.65 -8.12
N GLN A 65 -8.49 -7.05 -7.86
CA GLN A 65 -7.34 -7.73 -7.27
C GLN A 65 -7.36 -7.70 -5.73
N GLY A 66 -8.47 -7.24 -5.12
CA GLY A 66 -8.65 -7.15 -3.68
C GLY A 66 -8.21 -5.80 -3.11
N TYR A 67 -7.79 -5.80 -1.85
CA TYR A 67 -7.30 -4.60 -1.15
C TYR A 67 -5.83 -4.78 -0.81
N TRP A 68 -5.14 -3.67 -0.58
CA TRP A 68 -3.77 -3.69 -0.07
C TRP A 68 -3.71 -4.39 1.29
N THR A 69 -2.72 -5.24 1.47
CA THR A 69 -2.50 -6.03 2.68
C THR A 69 -1.02 -6.06 2.98
N GLY A 70 -0.64 -6.42 4.20
CA GLY A 70 0.78 -6.50 4.55
C GLY A 70 1.58 -7.53 3.79
N LYS A 71 0.93 -8.51 3.16
CA LYS A 71 1.60 -9.41 2.21
C LYS A 71 2.12 -8.66 0.99
N PHE A 72 1.35 -7.69 0.47
CA PHE A 72 1.78 -6.84 -0.64
C PHE A 72 2.91 -5.91 -0.21
N PHE A 73 2.82 -5.32 0.98
CA PHE A 73 3.87 -4.47 1.53
C PHE A 73 5.21 -5.22 1.67
N ILE A 74 5.22 -6.39 2.32
CA ILE A 74 6.46 -7.19 2.46
C ILE A 74 7.01 -7.61 1.10
N LYS A 75 6.14 -8.00 0.17
CA LYS A 75 6.56 -8.35 -1.18
C LYS A 75 7.24 -7.16 -1.88
N GLN A 76 6.62 -5.99 -1.84
CA GLN A 76 7.20 -4.77 -2.42
C GLN A 76 8.53 -4.39 -1.73
N LEU A 77 8.58 -4.48 -0.40
CA LEU A 77 9.77 -4.14 0.37
C LEU A 77 10.97 -5.00 -0.06
N MET A 78 10.76 -6.32 -0.14
CA MET A 78 11.81 -7.29 -0.43
C MET A 78 12.18 -7.36 -1.91
N GLU A 79 11.19 -7.35 -2.81
CA GLU A 79 11.43 -7.57 -4.23
C GLU A 79 11.74 -6.28 -5.00
N LYS A 80 11.40 -5.11 -4.44
CA LYS A 80 11.53 -3.84 -5.15
C LYS A 80 12.25 -2.75 -4.37
N ILE A 81 11.75 -2.35 -3.19
CA ILE A 81 12.27 -1.19 -2.46
C ILE A 81 13.73 -1.38 -2.08
N ILE A 82 14.07 -2.50 -1.43
CA ILE A 82 15.45 -2.79 -1.01
C ILE A 82 16.38 -2.88 -2.24
N PRO A 83 16.07 -3.69 -3.29
CA PRO A 83 16.89 -3.74 -4.49
C PRO A 83 17.11 -2.38 -5.17
N THR A 84 16.06 -1.56 -5.30
CA THR A 84 16.18 -0.22 -5.90
C THR A 84 17.05 0.69 -5.02
N PHE A 85 16.94 0.61 -3.69
CA PHE A 85 17.79 1.38 -2.79
C PHE A 85 19.27 0.98 -2.92
N GLU A 86 19.56 -0.32 -2.93
CA GLU A 86 20.91 -0.87 -3.09
C GLU A 86 21.52 -0.48 -4.43
N MET A 87 20.74 -0.53 -5.51
CA MET A 87 21.18 -0.09 -6.84
C MET A 87 21.55 1.40 -6.87
N LEU A 88 20.78 2.26 -6.18
CA LEU A 88 21.01 3.70 -6.18
C LEU A 88 22.20 4.14 -5.31
N HIS A 89 22.54 3.39 -4.26
CA HIS A 89 23.50 3.82 -3.25
C HIS A 89 24.77 2.97 -3.18
N GLY A 90 24.67 1.67 -3.49
CA GLY A 90 25.76 0.72 -3.29
C GLY A 90 26.08 0.47 -1.79
N PRO A 91 27.24 -0.17 -1.51
CA PRO A 91 27.62 -0.55 -0.16
C PRO A 91 27.92 0.66 0.74
N GLY A 92 27.74 0.48 2.06
CA GLY A 92 28.07 1.50 3.08
C GLY A 92 26.93 2.45 3.43
N TYR A 93 25.80 2.38 2.72
CA TYR A 93 24.58 3.11 3.05
C TYR A 93 23.62 2.24 3.87
N GLN A 94 22.88 2.89 4.77
CA GLN A 94 21.80 2.28 5.54
C GLN A 94 20.51 3.05 5.24
N ALA A 95 19.46 2.34 4.84
CA ALA A 95 18.13 2.90 4.68
C ALA A 95 17.45 3.05 6.06
N LEU A 96 16.86 4.21 6.31
CA LEU A 96 15.92 4.45 7.40
C LEU A 96 14.53 4.58 6.79
N PHE A 97 13.69 3.56 6.98
CA PHE A 97 12.33 3.59 6.47
C PHE A 97 11.40 4.36 7.41
N LEU A 98 10.71 5.36 6.85
CA LEU A 98 9.62 6.07 7.50
C LEU A 98 8.32 5.62 6.86
N ILE A 99 7.51 4.88 7.63
CA ILE A 99 6.29 4.21 7.18
C ILE A 99 5.18 4.51 8.19
N GLY A 100 3.93 4.66 7.74
CA GLY A 100 2.78 4.86 8.61
C GLY A 100 2.40 3.61 9.43
N ASN A 101 1.48 3.75 10.39
CA ASN A 101 1.05 2.64 11.25
C ASN A 101 -0.24 1.96 10.76
N SER A 102 -0.39 1.82 9.44
CA SER A 102 -1.55 1.13 8.87
C SER A 102 -1.53 -0.37 9.24
N GLN A 103 -2.69 -1.04 9.21
CA GLN A 103 -2.72 -2.50 9.40
C GLN A 103 -1.92 -3.25 8.33
N GLY A 104 -1.75 -2.67 7.14
CA GLY A 104 -0.90 -3.23 6.09
C GLY A 104 0.58 -3.28 6.51
N HIS A 105 1.03 -2.39 7.39
CA HIS A 105 2.43 -2.37 7.84
C HIS A 105 2.69 -3.25 9.08
N SER A 106 1.63 -3.70 9.75
CA SER A 106 1.69 -4.48 10.99
C SER A 106 1.47 -5.98 10.76
N VAL A 107 2.09 -6.53 9.70
CA VAL A 107 1.95 -7.95 9.37
C VAL A 107 2.82 -8.82 10.29
N TYR A 108 2.24 -9.91 10.76
CA TYR A 108 2.95 -10.90 11.56
C TYR A 108 3.65 -11.93 10.67
N ALA A 109 4.71 -12.53 11.20
CA ALA A 109 5.34 -13.68 10.56
C ALA A 109 4.34 -14.83 10.37
N GLN A 110 4.56 -15.67 9.37
CA GLN A 110 3.62 -16.74 9.00
C GLN A 110 3.47 -17.80 10.11
N ASP A 111 4.51 -17.95 10.92
CA ASP A 111 4.64 -18.83 12.10
C ASP A 111 4.43 -18.08 13.42
N ALA A 112 4.03 -16.81 13.38
CA ALA A 112 3.77 -16.05 14.60
C ALA A 112 2.58 -16.63 15.36
N LEU A 113 2.80 -16.93 16.65
CA LEU A 113 1.72 -17.31 17.55
C LEU A 113 0.87 -16.08 17.90
N LEU A 114 -0.36 -16.03 17.39
CA LEU A 114 -1.28 -14.92 17.62
C LEU A 114 -2.38 -15.34 18.58
N ALA A 115 -2.47 -14.64 19.72
CA ALA A 115 -3.52 -14.87 20.72
C ALA A 115 -4.94 -14.77 20.12
N SER A 116 -5.14 -13.89 19.12
CA SER A 116 -6.41 -13.77 18.39
C SER A 116 -6.76 -15.00 17.53
N HIS A 117 -5.78 -15.86 17.24
CA HIS A 117 -5.96 -17.10 16.49
C HIS A 117 -5.89 -18.33 17.40
N MET A 118 -5.75 -18.15 18.71
CA MET A 118 -5.75 -19.22 19.69
C MET A 118 -7.18 -19.47 20.19
N ASN A 119 -7.49 -20.73 20.47
CA ASN A 119 -8.75 -21.08 21.10
C ASN A 119 -8.76 -20.58 22.54
N VAL A 120 -9.87 -19.98 22.95
CA VAL A 120 -10.10 -19.55 24.34
C VAL A 120 -10.27 -20.77 25.27
N ASN A 121 -10.83 -21.86 24.75
CA ASN A 121 -11.10 -23.09 25.48
C ASN A 121 -10.16 -24.23 25.03
N PRO A 122 -9.90 -25.24 25.87
CA PRO A 122 -8.92 -26.32 25.61
C PRO A 122 -9.39 -27.38 24.60
N SER A 123 -10.12 -27.00 23.55
CA SER A 123 -10.62 -27.91 22.52
C SER A 123 -10.24 -27.44 21.11
N GLY A 124 -10.30 -28.35 20.13
CA GLY A 124 -10.00 -28.05 18.72
C GLY A 124 -8.51 -28.02 18.37
N GLN A 125 -8.20 -27.76 17.10
CA GLN A 125 -6.83 -27.50 16.65
C GLN A 125 -6.34 -26.18 17.26
N GLN A 126 -5.18 -26.22 17.92
CA GLN A 126 -4.56 -25.05 18.57
C GLN A 126 -3.31 -24.64 17.77
N ALA A 127 -3.07 -23.33 17.67
CA ALA A 127 -1.83 -22.83 17.12
C ALA A 127 -0.66 -23.11 18.08
N HIS A 128 0.44 -23.63 17.54
CA HIS A 128 1.69 -23.89 18.26
C HIS A 128 2.82 -23.11 17.60
N MET A 129 3.85 -22.78 18.38
CA MET A 129 5.11 -22.21 17.88
C MET A 129 5.96 -23.30 17.22
#